data_AF-A0A2R8BWR8-F1
#
_entry.id   AF-A0A2R8BWR8-F1
#
_cell.length_a   1.000
_cell.length_b   1.000
_cell.length_c   1.000
_cell.angle_alpha   90.00
_cell.angle_beta   90.00
_cell.angle_gamma   90.00
#
_symmetry.space_group_name_H-M   'P 1'
#
loop_
_entity.id
_entity.type
_entity.pdbx_description
1 polymer ?
#
loop_
_entity_poly.entity_id
_entity_poly.type
_entity_poly.pdbx_seq_one_letter_code
_entity_poly.pdbx_strand_id
1 'polypeptide(L)'
;MPATVIAPTGYFSDMGEILAMARRGRVWLFGDGSQRLNPIHGADLATAIADATDAERGWVEIGGPDVMTQDEIARAAFAALGAKPRITHLPDTLRRTALGVLPILPRRLSGPARFFLTALGLDMVAPRFGTRHLADHFAPLRRRDGAIPQGPRS
;
A
#
# COMPACT_ATOMS: atom_id res chain seq x y z
N MET A 1 -16.17 -25.26 13.88
CA MET A 1 -14.83 -24.94 13.37
C MET A 1 -14.37 -23.67 14.08
N PRO A 2 -13.22 -23.67 14.77
CA PRO A 2 -12.65 -22.42 15.28
C PRO A 2 -12.39 -21.49 14.09
N ALA A 3 -12.77 -20.23 14.21
CA ALA A 3 -12.54 -19.23 13.18
C ALA A 3 -11.13 -18.64 13.35
N THR A 4 -10.34 -18.62 12.30
CA THR A 4 -9.05 -17.93 12.25
C THR A 4 -9.24 -16.55 11.64
N VAL A 5 -8.92 -15.50 12.39
CA VAL A 5 -8.97 -14.11 11.92
C VAL A 5 -7.59 -13.68 11.42
N ILE A 6 -7.54 -13.16 10.20
CA ILE A 6 -6.30 -12.71 9.54
C ILE A 6 -6.34 -11.18 9.40
N ALA A 7 -5.34 -10.50 9.96
CA ALA A 7 -5.23 -9.04 9.96
C ALA A 7 -3.93 -8.61 9.24
N PRO A 8 -3.99 -8.32 7.93
CA PRO A 8 -2.83 -7.85 7.19
C PRO A 8 -2.59 -6.34 7.38
N THR A 9 -1.33 -5.91 7.36
CA THR A 9 -0.96 -4.49 7.56
C THR A 9 -1.18 -3.60 6.34
N GLY A 10 -1.29 -4.21 5.17
CA GLY A 10 -1.53 -3.52 3.90
C GLY A 10 -1.12 -4.42 2.73
N TYR A 11 -1.61 -4.12 1.53
CA TYR A 11 -1.33 -4.94 0.35
C TYR A 11 -0.43 -4.22 -0.64
N PHE A 12 0.38 -4.99 -1.39
CA PHE A 12 1.14 -4.44 -2.52
C PHE A 12 0.23 -3.77 -3.56
N SER A 13 -1.02 -4.24 -3.73
CA SER A 13 -2.01 -3.62 -4.62
C SER A 13 -2.31 -2.18 -4.25
N ASP A 14 -2.38 -1.86 -2.95
CA ASP A 14 -2.68 -0.51 -2.46
C ASP A 14 -1.50 0.44 -2.75
N MET A 15 -0.28 -0.10 -2.78
CA MET A 15 0.92 0.65 -3.17
C MET A 15 0.91 1.01 -4.66
N GLY A 16 0.05 0.37 -5.47
CA GLY A 16 -0.22 0.75 -6.85
C GLY A 16 -0.76 2.18 -6.99
N GLU A 17 -1.50 2.68 -6.01
CA GLU A 17 -1.98 4.07 -5.99
C GLU A 17 -0.82 5.06 -5.81
N ILE A 18 0.18 4.72 -4.99
CA ILE A 18 1.39 5.52 -4.82
C ILE A 18 2.18 5.56 -6.13
N LEU A 19 2.29 4.42 -6.82
CA LEU A 19 2.90 4.36 -8.16
C LEU A 19 2.11 5.20 -9.18
N ALA A 20 0.78 5.17 -9.15
CA ALA A 20 -0.06 5.98 -10.03
C ALA A 20 0.13 7.48 -9.80
N MET A 21 0.25 7.92 -8.54
CA MET A 21 0.61 9.29 -8.19
C MET A 21 2.02 9.65 -8.69
N ALA A 22 3.00 8.77 -8.47
CA ALA A 22 4.36 8.97 -8.97
C ALA A 22 4.39 9.11 -10.51
N ARG A 23 3.58 8.32 -11.24
CA ARG A 23 3.39 8.44 -12.70
C ARG A 23 2.80 9.78 -13.12
N ARG A 24 1.87 10.33 -12.33
CA ARG A 24 1.33 11.70 -12.51
C ARG A 24 2.36 12.79 -12.17
N GLY A 25 3.54 12.41 -11.68
CA GLY A 25 4.68 13.29 -11.45
C GLY A 25 4.77 13.86 -10.04
N ARG A 26 3.88 13.48 -9.12
CA ARG A 26 3.91 13.92 -7.71
C ARG A 26 3.16 12.95 -6.81
N VAL A 27 3.79 12.60 -5.68
CA VAL A 27 3.15 11.84 -4.59
C VAL A 27 2.80 12.81 -3.46
N TRP A 28 1.58 12.73 -2.96
CA TRP A 28 1.14 13.47 -1.77
C TRP A 28 1.06 12.51 -0.58
N LEU A 29 1.77 12.84 0.49
CA LEU A 29 1.75 12.10 1.75
C LEU A 29 1.14 12.99 2.84
N PHE A 30 0.47 12.41 3.82
CA PHE A 30 -0.01 13.14 4.99
C PHE A 30 1.03 13.07 6.12
N GLY A 31 1.11 14.13 6.93
CA GLY A 31 2.11 14.23 7.97
C GLY A 31 3.52 14.40 7.40
N ASP A 32 4.52 13.89 8.09
CA ASP A 32 5.94 13.93 7.70
C ASP A 32 6.39 12.70 6.89
N GLY A 33 5.47 11.79 6.56
CA GLY A 33 5.77 10.57 5.81
C GLY A 33 6.55 9.51 6.60
N SER A 34 6.77 9.71 7.91
CA SER A 34 7.51 8.79 8.78
C SER A 34 6.74 7.52 9.16
N GLN A 35 5.42 7.52 8.94
CA GLN A 35 4.52 6.40 9.22
C GLN A 35 5.01 5.12 8.54
N ARG A 36 5.17 4.06 9.32
CA ARG A 36 5.74 2.78 8.88
C ARG A 36 4.65 1.79 8.53
N LEU A 37 4.86 1.07 7.43
CA LEU A 37 4.05 -0.08 7.05
C LEU A 37 4.92 -1.18 6.46
N ASN A 38 4.47 -2.43 6.60
CA ASN A 38 5.06 -3.56 5.91
C ASN A 38 4.04 -4.28 5.04
N PRO A 39 3.72 -3.75 3.85
CA PRO A 39 2.69 -4.33 3.01
C PRO A 39 3.10 -5.73 2.54
N ILE A 40 2.14 -6.64 2.34
CA ILE A 40 2.39 -8.02 1.92
C ILE A 40 1.90 -8.28 0.49
N HIS A 41 2.59 -9.16 -0.23
CA HIS A 41 2.14 -9.66 -1.53
C HIS A 41 1.02 -10.71 -1.37
N GLY A 42 -0.01 -10.68 -2.21
CA GLY A 42 -1.16 -11.60 -2.08
C GLY A 42 -0.80 -13.10 -2.09
N ALA A 43 0.24 -13.48 -2.85
CA ALA A 43 0.75 -14.86 -2.83
C ALA A 43 1.43 -15.23 -1.50
N ASP A 44 2.17 -14.32 -0.87
CA ASP A 44 2.82 -14.56 0.42
C ASP A 44 1.77 -14.63 1.53
N LEU A 45 0.73 -13.79 1.42
CA LEU A 45 -0.42 -13.83 2.31
C LEU A 45 -1.15 -15.17 2.21
N ALA A 46 -1.35 -15.72 1.00
CA ALA A 46 -2.02 -17.01 0.83
C ALA A 46 -1.28 -18.14 1.53
N THR A 47 0.06 -18.17 1.44
CA THR A 47 0.89 -19.14 2.18
C THR A 47 0.75 -18.96 3.69
N ALA A 48 0.85 -17.72 4.18
CA ALA A 48 0.74 -17.45 5.60
C ALA A 48 -0.66 -17.75 6.17
N ILE A 49 -1.73 -17.63 5.37
CA ILE A 49 -3.08 -18.07 5.74
C ILE A 49 -3.15 -19.59 5.88
N ALA A 50 -2.56 -20.33 4.95
CA ALA A 50 -2.53 -21.80 5.02
C ALA A 50 -1.81 -22.27 6.28
N ASP A 51 -0.61 -21.73 6.54
CA ASP A 51 0.18 -22.05 7.74
C ASP A 51 -0.56 -21.70 9.04
N ALA A 52 -1.25 -20.55 9.08
CA ALA A 52 -2.04 -20.12 10.24
C ALA A 52 -3.25 -21.01 10.50
N THR A 53 -3.87 -21.51 9.43
CA THR A 53 -5.04 -22.40 9.49
C THR A 53 -4.62 -23.78 10.00
N ASP A 54 -3.53 -24.33 9.46
CA ASP A 54 -2.97 -25.62 9.89
C ASP A 54 -2.50 -25.58 11.35
N ALA A 55 -2.05 -24.42 11.83
CA ALA A 55 -1.65 -24.21 13.21
C ALA A 55 -2.81 -23.88 14.17
N GLU A 56 -4.07 -23.93 13.70
CA GLU A 56 -5.30 -23.62 14.46
C GLU A 56 -5.24 -22.29 15.23
N ARG A 57 -4.57 -21.27 14.66
CA ARG A 57 -4.44 -19.98 15.34
C ARG A 57 -5.74 -19.20 15.24
N GLY A 58 -6.22 -18.64 16.36
CA GLY A 58 -7.45 -17.84 16.37
C GLY A 58 -7.29 -16.42 15.79
N TRP A 59 -6.11 -15.82 15.93
CA TRP A 59 -5.80 -14.46 15.43
C TRP A 59 -4.36 -14.38 14.96
N VAL A 60 -4.14 -13.87 13.75
CA VAL A 60 -2.79 -13.70 13.19
C VAL A 60 -2.67 -12.35 12.47
N GLU A 61 -1.69 -11.57 12.90
CA GLU A 61 -1.24 -10.37 12.20
C GLU A 61 -0.17 -10.75 11.19
N ILE A 62 -0.31 -10.26 9.95
CA ILE A 62 0.58 -10.65 8.85
C ILE A 62 1.05 -9.39 8.12
N GLY A 63 2.35 -9.16 8.11
CA GLY A 63 2.97 -8.13 7.27
C GLY A 63 3.99 -8.71 6.33
N GLY A 64 4.33 -7.96 5.29
CA GLY A 64 5.34 -8.37 4.32
C GLY A 64 6.76 -8.31 4.89
N PRO A 65 7.75 -8.71 4.08
CA PRO A 65 9.11 -8.83 4.53
C PRO A 65 9.77 -7.48 4.77
N ASP A 66 9.33 -6.39 4.15
CA ASP A 66 10.00 -5.08 4.28
C ASP A 66 9.18 -4.11 5.12
N VAL A 67 9.77 -3.58 6.19
CA VAL A 67 9.18 -2.47 6.94
C VAL A 67 9.69 -1.16 6.33
N MET A 68 8.78 -0.40 5.75
CA MET A 68 9.09 0.83 5.02
C MET A 68 8.25 2.00 5.53
N THR A 69 8.81 3.19 5.51
CA THR A 69 8.06 4.44 5.68
C THR A 69 7.28 4.77 4.41
N GLN A 70 6.22 5.59 4.53
CA GLN A 70 5.49 6.10 3.36
C GLN A 70 6.44 6.86 2.39
N ASP A 71 7.42 7.57 2.94
CA ASP A 71 8.45 8.26 2.15
C ASP A 71 9.33 7.30 1.34
N GLU A 72 9.77 6.20 1.97
CA GLU A 72 10.55 5.16 1.29
C GLU A 72 9.76 4.46 0.19
N ILE A 73 8.47 4.20 0.42
CA ILE A 73 7.59 3.61 -0.59
C ILE A 73 7.41 4.57 -1.77
N ALA A 74 7.19 5.86 -1.51
CA ALA A 74 7.10 6.88 -2.56
C ALA A 74 8.41 6.98 -3.36
N ARG A 75 9.56 6.93 -2.69
CA ARG A 75 10.88 6.91 -3.35
C ARG A 75 11.09 5.66 -4.18
N ALA A 76 10.70 4.50 -3.69
CA ALA A 76 10.76 3.24 -4.42
C ALA A 76 9.89 3.29 -5.69
N ALA A 77 8.69 3.88 -5.59
CA ALA A 77 7.82 4.10 -6.75
C ALA A 77 8.45 5.03 -7.80
N PHE A 78 9.04 6.16 -7.39
CA PHE A 78 9.75 7.06 -8.31
C PHE A 78 10.99 6.40 -8.93
N ALA A 79 11.75 5.65 -8.14
CA ALA A 79 12.92 4.90 -8.61
C ALA A 79 12.53 3.86 -9.67
N ALA A 80 11.42 3.14 -9.45
CA ALA A 80 10.90 2.19 -10.42
C ALA A 80 10.49 2.85 -11.76
N LEU A 81 10.02 4.09 -11.72
CA LEU A 81 9.68 4.90 -12.89
C LEU A 81 10.88 5.60 -13.53
N GLY A 82 12.07 5.55 -12.90
CA GLY A 82 13.24 6.31 -13.35
C GLY A 82 13.07 7.83 -13.27
N ALA A 83 12.17 8.31 -12.42
CA ALA A 83 11.82 9.72 -12.29
C ALA A 83 12.40 10.33 -11.01
N LYS A 84 12.69 11.63 -11.03
CA LYS A 84 13.16 12.36 -9.83
C LYS A 84 12.04 12.40 -8.79
N PRO A 85 12.29 12.01 -7.52
CA PRO A 85 11.26 12.03 -6.48
C PRO A 85 10.67 13.42 -6.28
N ARG A 86 9.34 13.50 -6.38
CA ARG A 86 8.54 14.70 -6.09
C ARG A 86 7.48 14.34 -5.06
N ILE A 87 7.83 14.51 -3.79
CA ILE A 87 6.98 14.17 -2.64
C ILE A 87 6.53 15.48 -2.00
N THR A 88 5.23 15.59 -1.69
CA THR A 88 4.66 16.74 -1.00
C THR A 88 3.94 16.27 0.25
N HIS A 89 4.37 16.82 1.39
CA HIS A 89 3.81 16.54 2.70
C HIS A 89 2.66 17.50 3.00
N LEU A 90 1.47 16.94 3.21
CA LEU A 90 0.28 17.65 3.62
C LEU A 90 0.20 17.64 5.16
N PRO A 91 -0.12 18.76 5.83
CA PRO A 91 -0.23 18.80 7.28
C PRO A 91 -1.21 17.75 7.82
N ASP A 92 -0.86 17.10 8.93
CA ASP A 92 -1.73 16.09 9.57
C ASP A 92 -3.11 16.67 9.95
N THR A 93 -3.18 17.97 10.22
CA THR A 93 -4.43 18.69 10.46
C THR A 93 -5.42 18.52 9.31
N LEU A 94 -4.95 18.49 8.04
CA LEU A 94 -5.82 18.28 6.89
C LEU A 94 -6.51 16.90 6.93
N ARG A 95 -5.76 15.87 7.34
CA ARG A 95 -6.29 14.51 7.54
C ARG A 95 -7.32 14.49 8.67
N ARG A 96 -7.03 15.14 9.81
CA ARG A 96 -7.95 15.24 10.95
C ARG A 96 -9.24 16.00 10.61
N THR A 97 -9.12 17.10 9.86
CA THR A 97 -10.28 17.86 9.37
C THR A 97 -11.10 17.03 8.40
N ALA A 98 -10.47 16.32 7.45
CA ALA A 98 -11.17 15.42 6.55
C ALA A 98 -11.94 14.32 7.32
N LEU A 99 -11.33 13.72 8.34
CA LEU A 99 -11.99 12.76 9.23
C LEU A 99 -13.19 13.35 9.98
N GLY A 100 -13.15 14.64 10.33
CA GLY A 100 -14.26 15.36 10.96
C GLY A 100 -15.41 15.71 10.00
N VAL A 101 -15.14 15.88 8.71
CA VAL A 101 -16.14 16.18 7.67
C VAL A 101 -16.75 14.91 7.06
N LEU A 102 -16.04 13.78 7.10
CA LEU A 102 -16.51 12.49 6.60
C LEU A 102 -17.89 12.02 7.10
N PRO A 103 -18.30 12.27 8.36
CA PRO A 103 -19.64 11.94 8.85
C PRO A 103 -20.77 12.71 8.16
N ILE A 104 -20.47 13.83 7.49
CA ILE A 104 -21.42 14.68 6.77
C ILE A 104 -21.64 14.16 5.33
N LEU A 105 -20.71 13.35 4.81
CA LEU A 105 -20.78 12.75 3.48
C LEU A 105 -21.70 11.51 3.43
N PRO A 106 -22.19 11.12 2.24
CA PRO A 106 -23.04 9.93 2.09
C PRO A 106 -22.38 8.67 2.67
N ARG A 107 -23.14 7.90 3.47
CA ARG A 107 -22.65 6.71 4.21
C ARG A 107 -21.89 5.68 3.37
N ARG A 108 -22.19 5.60 2.06
CA ARG A 108 -21.51 4.72 1.10
C ARG A 108 -20.02 5.06 0.88
N LEU A 109 -19.65 6.32 1.06
CA LEU A 109 -18.27 6.82 0.86
C LEU A 109 -17.53 7.01 2.19
N SER A 110 -18.25 7.29 3.28
CA SER A 110 -17.64 7.65 4.56
C SER A 110 -17.01 6.47 5.30
N GLY A 111 -17.47 5.24 5.11
CA GLY A 111 -16.89 4.06 5.75
C GLY A 111 -15.46 3.75 5.28
N PRO A 112 -15.26 3.39 3.99
CA PRO A 112 -13.94 3.08 3.45
C PRO A 112 -12.96 4.25 3.59
N ALA A 113 -13.39 5.47 3.28
CA ALA A 113 -12.53 6.64 3.38
C ALA A 113 -12.08 6.91 4.83
N ARG A 114 -12.93 6.67 5.83
CA ARG A 114 -12.56 6.85 7.25
C ARG A 114 -11.52 5.82 7.67
N PHE A 115 -11.68 4.57 7.23
CA PHE A 115 -10.69 3.53 7.47
C PHE A 115 -9.32 3.90 6.89
N PHE A 116 -9.27 4.26 5.60
CA PHE A 116 -8.03 4.69 4.95
C PHE A 116 -7.37 5.91 5.63
N LEU A 117 -8.13 6.98 5.89
CA LEU A 117 -7.60 8.19 6.53
C LEU A 117 -7.13 7.95 7.97
N THR A 118 -7.70 6.96 8.66
CA THR A 118 -7.26 6.56 10.00
C THR A 118 -5.97 5.76 9.91
N ALA A 119 -5.93 4.74 9.05
CA ALA A 119 -4.76 3.88 8.82
C ALA A 119 -3.52 4.68 8.35
N LEU A 120 -3.72 5.71 7.51
CA LEU A 120 -2.63 6.58 7.03
C LEU A 120 -1.89 7.33 8.15
N GLY A 121 -2.48 7.47 9.34
CA GLY A 121 -1.87 8.12 10.49
C GLY A 121 -1.52 7.18 11.65
N LEU A 122 -1.50 5.86 11.42
CA LEU A 122 -1.05 4.87 12.40
C LEU A 122 0.14 4.08 11.83
N ASP A 123 1.07 3.68 12.70
CA ASP A 123 2.09 2.72 12.31
C ASP A 123 1.44 1.34 12.15
N MET A 124 1.64 0.73 11.00
CA MET A 124 1.03 -0.55 10.62
C MET A 124 2.12 -1.59 10.36
N VAL A 125 2.76 -2.03 11.45
CA VAL A 125 3.84 -3.03 11.40
C VAL A 125 3.41 -4.30 12.09
N ALA A 126 3.42 -5.41 11.36
CA ALA A 126 3.10 -6.76 11.85
C ALA A 126 4.31 -7.69 11.72
N PRO A 127 4.28 -8.90 12.29
CA PRO A 127 5.34 -9.88 12.07
C PRO A 127 5.59 -10.12 10.57
N ARG A 128 6.86 -10.28 10.21
CA ARG A 128 7.34 -10.30 8.82
C ARG A 128 7.15 -11.69 8.21
N PHE A 129 6.40 -11.77 7.12
CA PHE A 129 6.15 -12.98 6.37
C PHE A 129 6.43 -12.79 4.88
N GLY A 130 6.80 -13.89 4.21
CA GLY A 130 7.06 -13.90 2.78
C GLY A 130 8.49 -13.56 2.40
N THR A 131 8.76 -13.64 1.10
CA THR A 131 10.09 -13.40 0.51
C THR A 131 10.03 -12.40 -0.65
N ARG A 132 8.83 -11.89 -0.99
CA ARG A 132 8.65 -10.96 -2.11
C ARG A 132 8.79 -9.53 -1.60
N HIS A 133 9.75 -8.81 -2.16
CA HIS A 133 10.04 -7.43 -1.79
C HIS A 133 9.22 -6.44 -2.62
N LEU A 134 8.84 -5.31 -2.01
CA LEU A 134 8.01 -4.30 -2.68
C LEU A 134 8.71 -3.69 -3.90
N ALA A 135 10.04 -3.52 -3.81
CA ALA A 135 10.87 -3.02 -4.91
C ALA A 135 10.77 -3.93 -6.16
N ASP A 136 10.76 -5.25 -5.96
CA ASP A 136 10.66 -6.23 -7.05
C ASP A 136 9.27 -6.24 -7.69
N HIS A 137 8.23 -5.91 -6.92
CA HIS A 137 6.87 -5.74 -7.46
C HIS A 137 6.74 -4.53 -8.39
N PHE A 138 7.47 -3.44 -8.09
CA PHE A 138 7.45 -2.25 -8.94
C PHE A 138 8.30 -2.40 -10.23
N ALA A 139 9.36 -3.22 -10.21
CA ALA A 139 10.27 -3.42 -11.35
C ALA A 139 9.60 -3.90 -12.67
N PRO A 140 8.68 -4.88 -12.70
CA PRO A 140 8.02 -5.32 -13.94
C PRO A 140 6.98 -4.32 -14.48
N LEU A 141 6.43 -3.44 -13.62
CA LEU A 141 5.52 -2.35 -14.05
C LEU A 141 6.23 -1.27 -14.88
N ARG A 142 7.56 -1.32 -14.95
CA ARG A 142 8.40 -0.53 -15.86
C ARG A 142 8.28 -0.98 -17.33
N ARG A 143 7.87 -2.23 -17.59
CA ARG A 143 7.90 -2.85 -18.94
C ARG A 143 6.57 -2.81 -19.71
N ARG A 144 5.46 -2.40 -19.10
CA ARG A 144 4.13 -2.39 -19.78
C ARG A 144 3.86 -1.17 -20.67
N ASP A 145 4.74 -0.16 -20.67
CA ASP A 145 4.55 1.08 -21.46
C ASP A 145 5.51 1.22 -22.67
N GLY A 146 6.01 0.09 -23.19
CA GLY A 146 6.90 0.08 -24.38
C GLY A 146 6.26 -0.41 -25.69
N ALA A 147 5.04 -0.96 -25.67
CA ALA A 147 4.43 -1.56 -26.85
C ALA A 147 3.13 -0.85 -27.23
N ILE A 148 3.27 0.26 -27.96
CA ILE A 148 2.23 0.64 -28.93
C ILE A 148 2.40 -0.36 -30.09
N PRO A 149 1.41 -1.22 -30.40
CA PRO A 149 1.48 -2.05 -31.60
C PRO A 149 1.40 -1.12 -32.82
N GLN A 150 2.54 -0.89 -33.46
CA GLN A 150 2.57 -0.37 -34.82
C GLN A 150 1.97 -1.46 -35.71
N GLY A 151 0.69 -1.31 -36.06
CA GLY A 151 0.04 -2.17 -37.04
C GLY A 151 0.80 -2.10 -38.37
N PRO A 152 0.85 -3.19 -39.15
CA PRO A 152 1.59 -3.20 -40.40
C PRO A 152 0.91 -2.23 -41.38
N ARG A 153 1.69 -1.27 -41.90
CA ARG A 153 1.31 -0.52 -43.09
C ARG A 153 1.72 -1.33 -44.31
N SER A 154 0.73 -1.90 -44.98
CA SER A 154 0.78 -2.36 -46.38
C SER A 154 -0.64 -2.42 -46.90
#